data_AF-A0A7W2LZW1-F1
#
_entry.id   AF-A0A7W2LZW1-F1
#
_cell.length_a   1.000
_cell.length_b   1.000
_cell.length_c   1.000
_cell.angle_alpha   90.00
_cell.angle_beta   90.00
_cell.angle_gamma   90.00
#
_symmetry.space_group_name_H-M   'P 1'
#
loop_
_entity.id
_entity.type
_entity.pdbx_description
1 polymer ?
#
loop_
_entity_poly.entity_id
_entity_poly.type
_entity_poly.pdbx_seq_one_letter_code
_entity_poly.pdbx_strand_id
1 'polypeptide(L)'
;MTEPLFPAESINTLIARRLPAWLVAHGNVDWLLALRRALHAQEEATHSLHRILQAIPALDEFAATRLNQVLNRADLTIADLRRSHVGIERTVILPPMAPGWPIRRHMQRSSTPLLAAVLHNFHIVDTRPSPSRRGWLLDAKGEHVPVGYEVFAGRCREADVGGHYQAILRQCLAPDDAPGAAPGSAKAAVHRCFEENARADLEVAVRCALLKGDLDENSYRLLSPCFTALPMVPAVPGEVAPRQLYLLGKCVRGVVTLELRPAVGADLQGVCVWVPNDPQSPVRVYRSWEEVFRALARRLTTAPYRRFFSRFISERDRVCFQQLLEERIEASAAHQVPELDGRHLAIDTSLFSHLRGLQIDKLLDDAHVLAVPTADLDEHERDARLHAYRELGLNLLNLAGMFVPVLGEGLLAYTAVELAGEVYEGYQDWHSGVLRAT
;
A
#
# COMPACT_ATOMS: atom_id res chain seq x y z
N MET A 1 -13.41 46.02 24.09
CA MET A 1 -13.00 44.83 24.86
C MET A 1 -14.11 43.81 24.68
N THR A 2 -13.89 42.85 23.78
CA THR A 2 -14.84 41.75 23.55
C THR A 2 -14.78 40.79 24.74
N GLU A 3 -15.92 40.60 25.39
CA GLU A 3 -16.09 39.62 26.46
C GLU A 3 -15.66 38.22 25.97
N PRO A 4 -14.94 37.42 26.76
CA PRO A 4 -14.58 36.08 26.36
C PRO A 4 -15.87 35.23 26.22
N LEU A 5 -16.06 34.64 25.04
CA LEU A 5 -17.19 33.77 24.68
C LEU A 5 -17.42 32.59 25.63
N PHE A 6 -16.42 32.24 26.43
CA PHE A 6 -16.48 31.16 27.42
C PHE A 6 -15.75 31.56 28.72
N PRO A 7 -16.18 31.02 29.88
CA PRO A 7 -15.47 31.20 31.15
C PRO A 7 -14.01 30.76 31.03
N ALA A 8 -13.08 31.48 31.66
CA ALA A 8 -11.64 31.24 31.54
C ALA A 8 -11.20 29.81 31.91
N GLU A 9 -11.98 29.13 32.75
CA GLU A 9 -11.74 27.76 33.24
C GLU A 9 -12.58 26.68 32.54
N SER A 10 -13.33 27.03 31.50
CA SER A 10 -14.16 26.05 30.80
C SER A 10 -13.36 25.13 29.88
N ILE A 11 -13.85 23.90 29.69
CA ILE A 11 -13.33 22.95 28.69
C ILE A 11 -13.30 23.59 27.30
N ASN A 12 -14.28 24.42 26.96
CA ASN A 12 -14.33 25.13 25.68
C ASN A 12 -13.20 26.14 25.51
N THR A 13 -12.79 26.83 26.58
CA THR A 13 -11.63 27.74 26.57
C THR A 13 -10.33 26.97 26.41
N LEU A 14 -10.21 25.79 27.03
CA LEU A 14 -9.07 24.90 26.88
C LEU A 14 -8.96 24.33 25.47
N ILE A 15 -10.09 23.86 24.90
CA ILE A 15 -10.18 23.41 23.52
C ILE A 15 -9.80 24.57 22.58
N ALA A 16 -10.41 25.75 22.72
CA ALA A 16 -10.13 26.90 21.87
C ALA A 16 -8.66 27.36 21.91
N ARG A 17 -7.99 27.27 23.06
CA ARG A 17 -6.56 27.60 23.21
C ARG A 17 -5.61 26.56 22.62
N ARG A 18 -6.08 25.34 22.36
CA ARG A 18 -5.27 24.20 21.91
C ARG A 18 -5.66 23.71 20.53
N LEU A 19 -6.60 24.35 19.86
CA LEU A 19 -6.85 24.13 18.44
C LEU A 19 -5.57 24.50 17.66
N PRO A 20 -5.18 23.70 16.66
CA PRO A 20 -4.04 24.02 15.83
C PRO A 20 -4.17 25.43 15.25
N ALA A 21 -3.06 26.17 15.21
CA ALA A 21 -3.08 27.56 14.77
C ALA A 21 -3.72 27.72 13.38
N TRP A 22 -3.48 26.77 12.47
CA TRP A 22 -4.05 26.75 11.12
C TRP A 22 -5.59 26.65 11.10
N LEU A 23 -6.19 25.97 12.09
CA LEU A 23 -7.64 25.78 12.19
C LEU A 23 -8.35 27.03 12.70
N VAL A 24 -7.64 27.86 13.47
CA VAL A 24 -8.14 29.12 14.03
C VAL A 24 -7.77 30.33 13.15
N ALA A 25 -6.62 30.27 12.47
CA ALA A 25 -6.05 31.39 11.72
C ALA A 25 -6.92 31.85 10.55
N HIS A 26 -7.67 30.94 9.91
CA HIS A 26 -8.41 31.28 8.71
C HIS A 26 -9.83 31.81 8.91
N GLY A 27 -10.36 31.88 10.14
CA GLY A 27 -11.59 32.62 10.50
C GLY A 27 -12.88 32.34 9.72
N ASN A 28 -12.84 31.46 8.70
CA ASN A 28 -13.93 31.21 7.78
C ASN A 28 -14.72 29.99 8.25
N VAL A 29 -15.83 30.28 8.95
CA VAL A 29 -16.73 29.27 9.51
C VAL A 29 -17.23 28.29 8.45
N ASP A 30 -17.48 28.76 7.22
CA ASP A 30 -17.99 27.92 6.14
C ASP A 30 -16.96 26.85 5.72
N TRP A 31 -15.67 27.20 5.70
CA TRP A 31 -14.60 26.25 5.38
C TRP A 31 -14.45 25.18 6.45
N LEU A 32 -14.57 25.56 7.73
CA LEU A 32 -14.54 24.61 8.85
C LEU A 32 -15.76 23.69 8.85
N LEU A 33 -16.96 24.21 8.58
CA LEU A 33 -18.18 23.40 8.44
C LEU A 33 -18.11 22.47 7.24
N ALA A 34 -17.47 22.89 6.14
CA ALA A 34 -17.26 22.04 4.98
C ALA A 34 -16.23 20.95 5.25
N LEU A 35 -15.12 21.26 5.95
CA LEU A 35 -14.16 20.25 6.40
C LEU A 35 -14.82 19.23 7.34
N ARG A 36 -15.62 19.68 8.30
CA ARG A 36 -16.34 18.76 9.20
C ARG A 36 -17.25 17.79 8.45
N ARG A 37 -17.99 18.27 7.45
CA ARG A 37 -18.83 17.41 6.60
C ARG A 37 -17.99 16.41 5.80
N ALA A 38 -16.86 16.86 5.25
CA ALA A 38 -15.94 15.99 4.53
C ALA A 38 -15.34 14.90 5.43
N LEU A 39 -14.97 15.24 6.68
CA LEU A 39 -14.47 14.28 7.66
C LEU A 39 -15.51 13.22 8.02
N HIS A 40 -16.78 13.61 8.24
CA HIS A 40 -17.86 12.65 8.47
C HIS A 40 -18.09 11.74 7.25
N ALA A 41 -18.10 12.30 6.03
CA ALA A 41 -18.24 11.50 4.81
C ALA A 41 -17.06 10.53 4.61
N GLN A 42 -15.84 10.95 4.95
CA GLN A 42 -14.67 10.09 4.96
C GLN A 42 -14.78 8.96 5.96
N GLU A 43 -15.24 9.23 7.18
CA GLU A 43 -15.47 8.21 8.20
C GLU A 43 -16.45 7.14 7.72
N GLU A 44 -17.59 7.56 7.16
CA GLU A 44 -18.60 6.66 6.61
C GLU A 44 -18.07 5.83 5.42
N ALA A 45 -17.33 6.46 4.50
CA ALA A 45 -16.75 5.79 3.34
C ALA A 45 -15.65 4.79 3.75
N THR A 46 -14.79 5.18 4.69
CA THR A 46 -13.74 4.31 5.26
C THR A 46 -14.37 3.12 5.95
N HIS A 47 -15.38 3.34 6.79
CA HIS A 47 -16.07 2.26 7.49
C HIS A 47 -16.79 1.31 6.51
N SER A 48 -17.35 1.83 5.43
CA SER A 48 -18.01 1.02 4.40
C SER A 48 -17.02 0.16 3.61
N LEU A 49 -15.88 0.73 3.19
CA LEU A 49 -14.81 -0.04 2.54
C LEU A 49 -14.20 -1.05 3.53
N HIS A 50 -14.04 -0.68 4.79
CA HIS A 50 -13.50 -1.53 5.84
C HIS A 50 -14.31 -2.81 6.01
N ARG A 51 -15.65 -2.73 6.03
CA ARG A 51 -16.51 -3.94 6.11
C ARG A 51 -16.27 -4.93 4.98
N ILE A 52 -15.89 -4.46 3.79
CA ILE A 52 -15.56 -5.33 2.64
C ILE A 52 -14.18 -5.95 2.85
N LEU A 53 -13.18 -5.12 3.20
CA LEU A 53 -11.80 -5.56 3.33
C LEU A 53 -11.56 -6.44 4.56
N GLN A 54 -12.32 -6.29 5.64
CA GLN A 54 -12.31 -7.16 6.81
C GLN A 54 -12.67 -8.61 6.49
N ALA A 55 -13.43 -8.86 5.41
CA ALA A 55 -13.75 -10.22 4.98
C ALA A 55 -12.55 -10.95 4.35
N ILE A 56 -11.48 -10.21 4.01
CA ILE A 56 -10.25 -10.76 3.48
C ILE A 56 -9.36 -11.17 4.65
N PRO A 57 -9.06 -12.47 4.84
CA PRO A 57 -8.22 -12.90 5.94
C PRO A 57 -6.77 -12.45 5.74
N ALA A 58 -6.07 -12.19 6.85
CA ALA A 58 -4.63 -11.96 6.82
C ALA A 58 -3.93 -13.15 6.15
N LEU A 59 -3.04 -12.87 5.20
CA LEU A 59 -2.49 -13.90 4.31
C LEU A 59 -1.72 -14.98 5.07
N ASP A 60 -0.95 -14.58 6.07
CA ASP A 60 -0.16 -15.47 6.91
C ASP A 60 -1.04 -16.36 7.81
N GLU A 61 -2.10 -15.81 8.40
CA GLU A 61 -3.09 -16.56 9.18
C GLU A 61 -3.87 -17.56 8.31
N PHE A 62 -4.27 -17.12 7.11
CA PHE A 62 -4.92 -17.97 6.14
C PHE A 62 -4.02 -19.14 5.73
N ALA A 63 -2.76 -18.85 5.39
CA ALA A 63 -1.79 -19.87 5.01
C ALA A 63 -1.52 -20.87 6.14
N ALA A 64 -1.36 -20.39 7.38
CA ALA A 64 -1.16 -21.25 8.54
C ALA A 64 -2.36 -22.15 8.81
N THR A 65 -3.58 -21.60 8.74
CA THR A 65 -4.83 -22.35 8.93
C THR A 65 -4.97 -23.42 7.85
N ARG A 66 -4.74 -23.06 6.58
CA ARG A 66 -4.86 -23.99 5.47
C ARG A 66 -3.80 -25.08 5.53
N LEU A 67 -2.56 -24.74 5.88
CA LEU A 67 -1.47 -25.69 6.04
C LEU A 67 -1.78 -26.70 7.17
N ASN A 68 -2.28 -26.24 8.31
CA ASN A 68 -2.72 -27.12 9.39
C ASN A 68 -3.81 -28.10 8.94
N GLN A 69 -4.80 -27.64 8.16
CA GLN A 69 -5.83 -28.54 7.62
C GLN A 69 -5.24 -29.62 6.71
N VAL A 70 -4.24 -29.27 5.91
CA VAL A 70 -3.56 -30.19 4.98
C VAL A 70 -2.73 -31.22 5.74
N LEU A 71 -1.97 -30.76 6.74
CA LEU A 71 -1.16 -31.62 7.61
C LEU A 71 -2.04 -32.59 8.40
N ASN A 72 -3.11 -32.11 9.02
CA ASN A 72 -4.03 -32.94 9.81
C ASN A 72 -4.69 -34.03 8.97
N ARG A 73 -5.09 -33.74 7.72
CA ARG A 73 -5.67 -34.76 6.80
C ARG A 73 -4.66 -35.84 6.39
N ALA A 74 -3.37 -35.58 6.55
CA ALA A 74 -2.29 -36.51 6.25
C ALA A 74 -1.72 -37.18 7.51
N ASP A 75 -2.38 -37.02 8.67
CA ASP A 75 -1.89 -37.46 9.98
C ASP A 75 -0.48 -36.93 10.32
N LEU A 76 -0.18 -35.71 9.85
CA LEU A 76 1.08 -35.01 10.09
C LEU A 76 0.85 -33.86 11.07
N THR A 77 1.79 -33.66 12.00
CA THR A 77 1.73 -32.55 12.95
C THR A 77 3.06 -31.82 12.98
N ILE A 78 3.00 -30.49 12.83
CA ILE A 78 4.13 -29.58 13.03
C ILE A 78 3.68 -28.54 14.06
N ALA A 79 4.34 -28.53 15.21
CA ALA A 79 3.86 -27.79 16.38
C ALA A 79 3.78 -26.26 16.18
N ASP A 80 4.77 -25.66 15.50
CA ASP A 80 4.81 -24.22 15.24
C ASP A 80 5.17 -23.95 13.78
N LEU A 81 4.14 -23.79 12.95
CA LEU A 81 4.29 -23.52 11.52
C LEU A 81 5.02 -22.20 11.22
N ARG A 82 4.89 -21.20 12.09
CA ARG A 82 5.40 -19.84 11.86
C ARG A 82 6.91 -19.77 12.06
N ARG A 83 7.44 -20.57 12.98
CA ARG A 83 8.88 -20.66 13.26
C ARG A 83 9.56 -21.86 12.59
N SER A 84 8.80 -22.78 12.01
CA SER A 84 9.33 -23.90 11.23
C SER A 84 9.93 -23.45 9.90
N HIS A 85 10.80 -24.26 9.32
CA HIS A 85 11.53 -23.97 8.09
C HIS A 85 11.55 -25.16 7.13
N VAL A 86 11.69 -24.86 5.84
CA VAL A 86 12.02 -25.81 4.79
C VAL A 86 13.50 -25.67 4.45
N GLY A 87 14.25 -26.74 4.63
CA GLY A 87 15.63 -26.87 4.18
C GLY A 87 15.68 -27.52 2.80
N ILE A 88 16.45 -26.94 1.88
CA ILE A 88 16.69 -27.50 0.55
C ILE A 88 18.18 -27.42 0.24
N GLU A 89 18.74 -28.54 -0.20
CA GLU A 89 20.09 -28.67 -0.75
C GLU A 89 19.99 -29.04 -2.23
N ARG A 90 20.58 -28.24 -3.12
CA ARG A 90 20.55 -28.42 -4.58
C ARG A 90 21.95 -28.37 -5.18
N THR A 91 22.29 -29.39 -5.96
CA THR A 91 23.57 -29.48 -6.68
C THR A 91 23.41 -28.82 -8.03
N VAL A 92 24.01 -27.65 -8.18
CA VAL A 92 24.04 -26.90 -9.44
C VAL A 92 25.28 -27.32 -10.23
N ILE A 93 25.06 -27.73 -11.47
CA ILE A 93 26.13 -28.06 -12.40
C ILE A 93 26.45 -26.81 -13.19
N LEU A 94 27.67 -26.30 -13.03
CA LEU A 94 28.15 -25.16 -13.80
C LEU A 94 28.78 -25.66 -15.09
N PRO A 95 28.35 -25.16 -16.27
CA PRO A 95 28.96 -25.53 -17.53
C PRO A 95 30.45 -25.14 -17.53
N PRO A 96 31.31 -25.91 -18.20
CA PRO A 96 32.73 -25.59 -18.28
C PRO A 96 32.92 -24.26 -19.03
N MET A 97 33.77 -23.38 -18.50
CA MET A 97 34.05 -22.07 -19.10
C MET A 97 34.80 -22.18 -20.44
N ALA A 98 35.44 -23.32 -20.70
CA ALA A 98 36.12 -23.63 -21.95
C ALA A 98 36.13 -25.15 -22.21
N PRO A 99 36.25 -25.59 -23.48
CA PRO A 99 36.43 -27.00 -23.82
C PRO A 99 37.60 -27.64 -23.06
N GLY A 100 37.40 -28.83 -22.51
CA GLY A 100 38.41 -29.57 -21.73
C GLY A 100 38.53 -29.18 -20.25
N TRP A 101 37.79 -28.17 -19.78
CA TRP A 101 37.75 -27.81 -18.36
C TRP A 101 36.80 -28.73 -17.59
N PRO A 102 37.09 -29.03 -16.30
CA PRO A 102 36.25 -29.92 -15.51
C PRO A 102 34.89 -29.27 -15.21
N ILE A 103 33.84 -30.09 -15.23
CA ILE A 103 32.51 -29.70 -14.78
C ILE A 103 32.57 -29.40 -13.28
N ARG A 104 32.15 -28.20 -12.89
CA ARG A 104 32.09 -27.81 -11.47
C ARG A 104 30.71 -28.09 -10.92
N ARG A 105 30.65 -28.72 -9.75
CA ARG A 105 29.41 -28.91 -8.98
C ARG A 105 29.45 -27.94 -7.82
N HIS A 106 28.44 -27.09 -7.72
CA HIS A 106 28.28 -26.16 -6.61
C HIS A 106 27.09 -26.60 -5.77
N MET A 107 27.32 -26.71 -4.45
CA MET A 107 26.29 -27.10 -3.50
C MET A 107 25.60 -25.86 -2.97
N GLN A 108 24.34 -25.67 -3.33
CA GLN A 108 23.52 -24.60 -2.79
C GLN A 108 22.64 -25.14 -1.67
N ARG A 109 22.68 -24.49 -0.51
CA ARG A 109 21.79 -24.77 0.61
C ARG A 109 20.94 -23.54 0.90
N SER A 110 19.66 -23.76 1.12
CA SER A 110 18.72 -22.72 1.51
C SER A 110 17.86 -23.20 2.65
N SER A 111 17.59 -22.29 3.60
CA SER A 111 16.58 -22.45 4.64
C SER A 111 15.57 -21.33 4.47
N THR A 112 14.29 -21.67 4.36
CA THR A 112 13.21 -20.69 4.14
C THR A 112 12.11 -20.92 5.18
N PRO A 113 11.51 -19.86 5.76
CA PRO A 113 10.37 -20.03 6.66
C PRO A 113 9.27 -20.86 6.00
N LEU A 114 8.68 -21.80 6.76
CA LEU A 114 7.76 -22.80 6.23
C LEU A 114 6.55 -22.16 5.54
N LEU A 115 5.92 -21.18 6.20
CA LEU A 115 4.78 -20.47 5.62
C LEU A 115 5.15 -19.69 4.35
N ALA A 116 6.34 -19.10 4.30
CA ALA A 116 6.81 -18.43 3.08
C ALA A 116 7.00 -19.43 1.94
N ALA A 117 7.57 -20.61 2.21
CA ALA A 117 7.71 -21.67 1.20
C ALA A 117 6.35 -22.18 0.70
N VAL A 118 5.37 -22.32 1.59
CA VAL A 118 4.00 -22.74 1.23
C VAL A 118 3.27 -21.67 0.40
N LEU A 119 3.41 -20.40 0.77
CA LEU A 119 2.84 -19.26 0.05
C LEU A 119 3.45 -19.09 -1.36
N HIS A 120 4.75 -19.32 -1.50
CA HIS A 120 5.41 -19.35 -2.81
C HIS A 120 5.25 -20.67 -3.58
N ASN A 121 4.57 -21.63 -2.95
CA ASN A 121 4.18 -22.91 -3.52
C ASN A 121 5.39 -23.78 -3.94
N PHE A 122 5.13 -25.04 -4.31
CA PHE A 122 6.15 -26.02 -4.67
C PHE A 122 5.99 -26.46 -6.13
N HIS A 123 7.09 -26.53 -6.87
CA HIS A 123 7.05 -26.94 -8.26
C HIS A 123 6.85 -28.46 -8.36
N ILE A 124 6.31 -28.96 -9.47
CA ILE A 124 6.05 -30.40 -9.64
C ILE A 124 7.32 -31.25 -9.48
N VAL A 125 8.48 -30.67 -9.79
CA VAL A 125 9.75 -31.36 -9.56
C VAL A 125 10.00 -31.58 -8.08
N ASP A 126 9.57 -30.69 -7.18
CA ASP A 126 9.81 -30.76 -5.74
C ASP A 126 9.01 -31.88 -5.08
N THR A 127 7.97 -32.40 -5.75
CA THR A 127 7.17 -33.54 -5.29
C THR A 127 7.77 -34.90 -5.69
N ARG A 128 8.96 -34.91 -6.32
CA ARG A 128 9.61 -36.11 -6.84
C ARG A 128 11.04 -36.23 -6.31
N PRO A 129 11.51 -37.45 -6.00
CA PRO A 129 12.90 -37.67 -5.63
C PRO A 129 13.83 -37.21 -6.75
N SER A 130 14.97 -36.61 -6.37
CA SER A 130 16.00 -36.19 -7.32
C SER A 130 17.39 -36.49 -6.77
N PRO A 131 18.34 -36.97 -7.59
CA PRO A 131 19.72 -37.15 -7.15
C PRO A 131 20.44 -35.81 -6.90
N SER A 132 19.96 -34.71 -7.50
CA SER A 132 20.56 -33.39 -7.37
C SER A 132 19.88 -32.51 -6.32
N ARG A 133 18.79 -32.96 -5.68
CA ARG A 133 18.08 -32.21 -4.63
C ARG A 133 17.76 -33.08 -3.44
N ARG A 134 17.99 -32.54 -2.24
CA ARG A 134 17.50 -33.10 -0.98
C ARG A 134 16.74 -32.01 -0.24
N GLY A 135 15.55 -32.33 0.26
CA GLY A 135 14.75 -31.42 1.07
C GLY A 135 14.42 -32.04 2.42
N TRP A 136 14.19 -31.19 3.41
CA TRP A 136 13.75 -31.59 4.73
C TRP A 136 12.96 -30.46 5.40
N LEU A 137 12.23 -30.82 6.45
CA LEU A 137 11.49 -29.88 7.28
C LEU A 137 12.18 -29.78 8.64
N LEU A 138 12.27 -28.55 9.14
CA LEU A 138 12.78 -28.23 10.46
C LEU A 138 11.67 -27.59 11.28
N ASP A 139 11.52 -28.02 12.52
CA ASP A 139 10.59 -27.40 13.46
C ASP A 139 11.13 -26.08 14.01
N ALA A 140 10.42 -25.47 14.96
CA ALA A 140 10.83 -24.21 15.60
C ALA A 140 12.14 -24.31 16.42
N LYS A 141 12.57 -25.52 16.78
CA LYS A 141 13.83 -25.79 17.50
C LYS A 141 14.98 -26.11 16.54
N GLY A 142 14.70 -26.25 15.25
CA GLY A 142 15.67 -26.69 14.25
C GLY A 142 15.83 -28.21 14.19
N GLU A 143 14.91 -28.97 14.79
CA GLU A 143 14.90 -30.43 14.75
C GLU A 143 14.19 -30.93 13.49
N HIS A 144 14.63 -32.07 12.96
CA HIS A 144 14.00 -32.67 11.77
C HIS A 144 12.59 -33.15 12.09
N VAL A 145 11.63 -32.66 11.33
CA VAL A 145 10.27 -33.20 11.34
C VAL A 145 10.27 -34.54 10.57
N PRO A 146 9.67 -35.62 11.10
CA PRO A 146 9.67 -36.95 10.47
C PRO A 146 8.66 -37.02 9.30
N VAL A 147 8.73 -36.07 8.37
CA VAL A 147 7.88 -35.96 7.19
C VAL A 147 8.76 -35.82 5.96
N GLY A 148 8.52 -36.67 4.95
CA GLY A 148 9.23 -36.60 3.68
C GLY A 148 8.94 -35.30 2.94
N TYR A 149 9.99 -34.61 2.49
CA TYR A 149 9.88 -33.33 1.80
C TYR A 149 9.02 -33.42 0.53
N GLU A 150 9.21 -34.45 -0.27
CA GLU A 150 8.46 -34.65 -1.52
C GLU A 150 6.97 -34.86 -1.28
N VAL A 151 6.63 -35.62 -0.23
CA VAL A 151 5.25 -35.85 0.20
C VAL A 151 4.63 -34.53 0.65
N PHE A 152 5.34 -33.78 1.50
CA PHE A 152 4.91 -32.48 1.97
C PHE A 152 4.69 -31.48 0.82
N ALA A 153 5.64 -31.39 -0.11
CA ALA A 153 5.54 -30.53 -1.28
C ALA A 153 4.33 -30.91 -2.17
N GLY A 154 4.09 -32.21 -2.36
CA GLY A 154 2.92 -32.72 -3.07
C GLY A 154 1.60 -32.28 -2.42
N ARG A 155 1.49 -32.42 -1.10
CA ARG A 155 0.31 -31.98 -0.33
C ARG A 155 0.10 -30.47 -0.39
N CYS A 156 1.18 -29.68 -0.39
CA CYS A 156 1.08 -28.24 -0.53
C CYS A 156 0.60 -27.82 -1.93
N ARG A 157 1.05 -28.50 -3.01
CA ARG A 157 0.52 -28.27 -4.37
C ARG A 157 -0.97 -28.57 -4.44
N GLU A 158 -1.39 -29.72 -3.91
CA GLU A 158 -2.81 -30.13 -3.88
C GLU A 158 -3.68 -29.14 -3.09
N ALA A 159 -3.13 -28.57 -2.01
CA ALA A 159 -3.81 -27.60 -1.19
C ALA A 159 -4.04 -26.25 -1.89
N ASP A 160 -3.15 -25.89 -2.81
CA ASP A 160 -3.13 -24.66 -3.61
C ASP A 160 -3.51 -23.41 -2.79
N VAL A 161 -2.69 -23.09 -1.78
CA VAL A 161 -2.97 -21.96 -0.87
C VAL A 161 -3.15 -20.66 -1.64
N GLY A 162 -2.30 -20.41 -2.65
CA GLY A 162 -2.39 -19.24 -3.51
C GLY A 162 -3.69 -19.18 -4.31
N GLY A 163 -4.09 -20.27 -4.96
CA GLY A 163 -5.33 -20.33 -5.74
C GLY A 163 -6.58 -20.11 -4.88
N HIS A 164 -6.62 -20.68 -3.67
CA HIS A 164 -7.73 -20.47 -2.74
C HIS A 164 -7.78 -19.03 -2.22
N TYR A 165 -6.63 -18.43 -1.90
CA TYR A 165 -6.59 -17.03 -1.46
C TYR A 165 -7.07 -16.08 -2.57
N GLN A 166 -6.63 -16.31 -3.81
CA GLN A 166 -7.11 -15.57 -4.98
C GLN A 166 -8.62 -15.70 -5.19
N ALA A 167 -9.20 -16.88 -4.96
CA ALA A 167 -10.65 -17.07 -5.04
C ALA A 167 -11.40 -16.24 -4.00
N ILE A 168 -10.92 -16.22 -2.74
CA ILE A 168 -11.51 -15.39 -1.67
C ILE A 168 -11.43 -13.91 -2.04
N LEU A 169 -10.25 -13.43 -2.47
CA LEU A 169 -10.10 -12.03 -2.89
C LEU A 169 -11.09 -11.63 -3.99
N ARG A 170 -11.22 -12.46 -5.03
CA ARG A 170 -12.18 -12.20 -6.11
C ARG A 170 -13.62 -12.18 -5.61
N GLN A 171 -13.99 -13.10 -4.71
CA GLN A 171 -15.33 -13.12 -4.12
C GLN A 171 -15.61 -11.85 -3.29
N CYS A 172 -14.63 -11.35 -2.53
CA CYS A 172 -14.80 -10.13 -1.75
C CYS A 172 -14.89 -8.87 -2.64
N LEU A 173 -14.10 -8.80 -3.72
CA LEU A 173 -14.00 -7.62 -4.58
C LEU A 173 -15.06 -7.58 -5.69
N ALA A 174 -15.58 -8.74 -6.08
CA ALA A 174 -16.59 -8.92 -7.11
C ALA A 174 -17.58 -10.04 -6.71
N PRO A 175 -18.37 -9.83 -5.64
CA PRO A 175 -19.32 -10.83 -5.16
C PRO A 175 -20.44 -11.08 -6.15
N ASP A 176 -21.01 -12.28 -6.08
CA ASP A 176 -22.20 -12.66 -6.84
C ASP A 176 -23.42 -11.83 -6.43
N ASP A 177 -24.31 -11.60 -7.39
CA ASP A 177 -25.57 -10.92 -7.13
C ASP A 177 -26.52 -11.79 -6.29
N ALA A 178 -27.26 -11.15 -5.38
CA ALA A 178 -28.31 -11.83 -4.65
C ALA A 178 -29.43 -12.32 -5.60
N PRO A 179 -30.14 -13.42 -5.27
CA PRO A 179 -31.26 -13.88 -6.08
C PRO A 179 -32.29 -12.76 -6.32
N GLY A 180 -32.54 -12.43 -7.60
CA GLY A 180 -33.49 -11.38 -8.00
C GLY A 180 -32.92 -9.96 -8.06
N ALA A 181 -31.62 -9.75 -7.76
CA ALA A 181 -30.95 -8.47 -7.94
C ALA A 181 -30.57 -8.22 -9.41
N ALA A 182 -30.32 -6.94 -9.75
CA ALA A 182 -29.86 -6.58 -11.09
C ALA A 182 -28.44 -7.13 -11.35
N PRO A 183 -28.14 -7.61 -12.57
CA PRO A 183 -26.81 -8.13 -12.90
C PRO A 183 -25.69 -7.12 -12.65
N GLY A 184 -24.65 -7.55 -11.93
CA GLY A 184 -23.47 -6.76 -11.57
C GLY A 184 -23.69 -5.76 -10.42
N SER A 185 -24.86 -5.76 -9.78
CA SER A 185 -25.19 -4.80 -8.72
C SER A 185 -24.31 -4.94 -7.47
N ALA A 186 -24.00 -6.18 -7.07
CA ALA A 186 -23.17 -6.44 -5.89
C ALA A 186 -21.72 -5.98 -6.11
N LYS A 187 -21.14 -6.31 -7.27
CA LYS A 187 -19.84 -5.81 -7.71
C LYS A 187 -19.82 -4.29 -7.81
N ALA A 188 -20.86 -3.68 -8.39
CA ALA A 188 -20.97 -2.23 -8.51
C ALA A 188 -21.03 -1.54 -7.14
N ALA A 189 -21.67 -2.15 -6.14
CA ALA A 189 -21.69 -1.64 -4.77
C ALA A 189 -20.29 -1.64 -4.14
N VAL A 190 -19.54 -2.74 -4.27
CA VAL A 190 -18.13 -2.81 -3.81
C VAL A 190 -17.28 -1.75 -4.49
N HIS A 191 -17.38 -1.66 -5.82
CA HIS A 191 -16.68 -0.65 -6.61
C HIS A 191 -16.97 0.78 -6.13
N ARG A 192 -18.24 1.07 -5.81
CA ARG A 192 -18.64 2.39 -5.31
C ARG A 192 -17.98 2.71 -3.97
N CYS A 193 -17.85 1.73 -3.06
CA CYS A 193 -17.15 1.95 -1.79
C CYS A 193 -15.68 2.36 -1.98
N PHE A 194 -14.97 1.75 -2.94
CA PHE A 194 -13.61 2.18 -3.30
C PHE A 194 -13.57 3.60 -3.86
N GLU A 195 -14.49 3.93 -4.77
CA GLU A 195 -14.56 5.25 -5.40
C GLU A 195 -14.93 6.36 -4.40
N GLU A 196 -15.88 6.09 -3.50
CA GLU A 196 -16.31 7.00 -2.44
C GLU A 196 -15.21 7.21 -1.39
N ASN A 197 -14.50 6.15 -1.00
CA ASN A 197 -13.36 6.28 -0.08
C ASN A 197 -12.27 7.17 -0.67
N ALA A 198 -11.83 6.91 -1.91
CA ALA A 198 -10.81 7.72 -2.57
C ALA A 198 -11.24 9.18 -2.76
N ARG A 199 -12.53 9.41 -3.05
CA ARG A 199 -13.12 10.75 -3.17
C ARG A 199 -13.09 11.51 -1.84
N ALA A 200 -13.57 10.88 -0.78
CA ALA A 200 -13.61 11.51 0.54
C ALA A 200 -12.20 11.78 1.07
N ASP A 201 -11.26 10.86 0.86
CA ASP A 201 -9.86 11.04 1.23
C ASP A 201 -9.22 12.24 0.52
N LEU A 202 -9.43 12.36 -0.80
CA LEU A 202 -8.94 13.51 -1.57
C LEU A 202 -9.59 14.82 -1.11
N GLU A 203 -10.91 14.83 -0.87
CA GLU A 203 -11.62 16.03 -0.43
C GLU A 203 -11.07 16.54 0.92
N VAL A 204 -10.95 15.66 1.92
CA VAL A 204 -10.40 16.04 3.22
C VAL A 204 -8.96 16.55 3.07
N ALA A 205 -8.12 15.85 2.30
CA ALA A 205 -6.73 16.26 2.10
C ALA A 205 -6.63 17.65 1.44
N VAL A 206 -7.44 17.94 0.43
CA VAL A 206 -7.48 19.25 -0.25
C VAL A 206 -7.98 20.35 0.68
N ARG A 207 -9.02 20.08 1.48
CA ARG A 207 -9.56 21.05 2.46
C ARG A 207 -8.56 21.34 3.58
N CYS A 208 -7.88 20.32 4.09
CA CYS A 208 -6.80 20.49 5.06
C CYS A 208 -5.66 21.31 4.47
N ALA A 209 -5.25 21.05 3.23
CA ALA A 209 -4.18 21.83 2.58
C ALA A 209 -4.57 23.31 2.39
N LEU A 210 -5.83 23.61 2.06
CA LEU A 210 -6.33 24.99 2.03
C LEU A 210 -6.21 25.66 3.40
N LEU A 211 -6.69 24.99 4.45
CA LEU A 211 -6.67 25.52 5.81
C LEU A 211 -5.27 25.57 6.44
N LYS A 212 -4.30 24.80 5.94
CA LYS A 212 -2.89 24.90 6.34
C LYS A 212 -2.13 25.98 5.55
N GLY A 213 -2.74 26.55 4.51
CA GLY A 213 -2.09 27.48 3.60
C GLY A 213 -1.13 26.81 2.60
N ASP A 214 -1.14 25.48 2.52
CA ASP A 214 -0.36 24.69 1.54
C ASP A 214 -0.97 24.75 0.14
N LEU A 215 -2.24 25.13 0.04
CA LEU A 215 -3.01 25.29 -1.19
C LEU A 215 -3.69 26.65 -1.19
N ASP A 216 -3.53 27.42 -2.26
CA ASP A 216 -4.21 28.70 -2.42
C ASP A 216 -5.70 28.53 -2.80
N GLU A 217 -6.49 29.56 -2.57
CA GLU A 217 -7.95 29.53 -2.80
C GLU A 217 -8.32 29.31 -4.27
N ASN A 218 -7.53 29.83 -5.22
CA ASN A 218 -7.81 29.65 -6.64
C ASN A 218 -7.59 28.18 -7.05
N SER A 219 -6.48 27.58 -6.63
CA SER A 219 -6.22 26.15 -6.81
C SER A 219 -7.29 25.28 -6.15
N TYR A 220 -7.74 25.63 -4.94
CA TYR A 220 -8.85 24.94 -4.28
C TYR A 220 -10.15 25.01 -5.09
N ARG A 221 -10.53 26.20 -5.58
CA ARG A 221 -11.75 26.40 -6.39
C ARG A 221 -11.71 25.58 -7.69
N LEU A 222 -10.55 25.52 -8.35
CA LEU A 222 -10.32 24.68 -9.53
C LEU A 222 -10.49 23.19 -9.22
N LEU A 223 -9.96 22.73 -8.08
CA LEU A 223 -10.01 21.32 -7.68
C LEU A 223 -11.38 20.87 -7.16
N SER A 224 -12.17 21.80 -6.60
CA SER A 224 -13.45 21.48 -5.95
C SER A 224 -14.43 20.61 -6.76
N PRO A 225 -14.61 20.80 -8.08
CA PRO A 225 -15.51 19.96 -8.86
C PRO A 225 -15.02 18.51 -8.99
N CYS A 226 -13.72 18.25 -8.80
CA CYS A 226 -13.16 16.90 -8.95
C CYS A 226 -13.60 15.93 -7.86
N PHE A 227 -13.92 16.42 -6.66
CA PHE A 227 -14.31 15.59 -5.52
C PHE A 227 -15.71 15.87 -4.99
N THR A 228 -16.42 16.87 -5.54
CA THR A 228 -17.82 17.12 -5.17
C THR A 228 -18.74 16.06 -5.79
N ALA A 229 -19.53 15.37 -4.96
CA ALA A 229 -20.40 14.29 -5.42
C ALA A 229 -21.62 14.77 -6.24
N LEU A 230 -22.11 15.98 -5.98
CA LEU A 230 -23.22 16.57 -6.72
C LEU A 230 -22.71 17.41 -7.90
N PRO A 231 -23.38 17.36 -9.06
CA PRO A 231 -23.08 18.27 -10.16
C PRO A 231 -23.10 19.72 -9.68
N MET A 232 -21.96 20.38 -9.78
CA MET A 232 -21.78 21.77 -9.36
C MET A 232 -21.26 22.58 -10.54
N VAL A 233 -21.77 23.79 -10.72
CA VAL A 233 -21.19 24.76 -11.66
C VAL A 233 -19.82 25.17 -11.10
N PRO A 234 -18.71 25.00 -11.84
CA PRO A 234 -17.40 25.40 -11.38
C PRO A 234 -17.39 26.87 -10.92
N ALA A 235 -16.85 27.13 -9.73
CA ALA A 235 -16.78 28.48 -9.18
C ALA A 235 -15.82 29.40 -9.95
N VAL A 236 -14.92 28.80 -10.72
CA VAL A 236 -13.93 29.46 -11.57
C VAL A 236 -13.86 28.74 -12.93
N PRO A 237 -13.60 29.45 -14.04
CA PRO A 237 -13.28 28.80 -15.30
C PRO A 237 -11.96 28.02 -15.14
N GLY A 238 -11.88 26.86 -15.77
CA GLY A 238 -10.68 26.05 -15.74
C GLY A 238 -10.92 24.63 -16.18
N GLU A 239 -9.82 23.93 -16.45
CA GLU A 239 -9.80 22.52 -16.77
C GLU A 239 -8.89 21.82 -15.77
N VAL A 240 -9.39 20.74 -15.18
CA VAL A 240 -8.59 19.83 -14.36
C VAL A 240 -8.50 18.50 -15.07
N ALA A 241 -7.31 18.15 -15.54
CA ALA A 241 -7.07 16.92 -16.30
C ALA A 241 -6.30 15.92 -15.44
N PRO A 242 -6.90 14.77 -15.07
CA PRO A 242 -6.20 13.74 -14.33
C PRO A 242 -5.15 13.03 -15.20
N ARG A 243 -4.00 12.76 -14.60
CA ARG A 243 -2.88 12.07 -15.25
C ARG A 243 -2.42 10.92 -14.37
N GLN A 244 -1.98 9.83 -14.99
CA GLN A 244 -1.40 8.69 -14.29
C GLN A 244 0.12 8.88 -14.18
N LEU A 245 0.65 8.86 -12.95
CA LEU A 245 2.07 8.97 -12.67
C LEU A 245 2.82 7.64 -12.88
N TYR A 246 3.99 7.72 -13.51
CA TYR A 246 4.96 6.64 -13.63
C TYR A 246 6.34 7.13 -13.19
N LEU A 247 7.08 6.27 -12.48
CA LEU A 247 8.46 6.51 -12.07
C LEU A 247 9.30 5.28 -12.37
N LEU A 248 10.46 5.46 -12.99
CA LEU A 248 11.40 4.39 -13.33
C LEU A 248 10.71 3.26 -14.14
N GLY A 249 9.83 3.67 -15.06
CA GLY A 249 9.02 2.75 -15.87
C GLY A 249 7.90 2.01 -15.12
N LYS A 250 7.69 2.29 -13.83
CA LYS A 250 6.67 1.62 -13.00
C LYS A 250 5.47 2.53 -12.73
N CYS A 251 4.28 1.96 -12.80
CA CYS A 251 3.03 2.67 -12.50
C CYS A 251 2.93 2.97 -11.00
N VAL A 252 2.75 4.23 -10.63
CA VAL A 252 2.53 4.65 -9.24
C VAL A 252 1.03 4.60 -8.93
N ARG A 253 0.59 3.57 -8.22
CA ARG A 253 -0.82 3.27 -7.95
C ARG A 253 -1.27 3.93 -6.63
N GLY A 254 -2.25 4.82 -6.71
CA GLY A 254 -2.85 5.51 -5.54
C GLY A 254 -2.36 6.95 -5.31
N VAL A 255 -1.34 7.41 -6.03
CA VAL A 255 -0.99 8.84 -6.09
C VAL A 255 -1.82 9.49 -7.19
N VAL A 256 -2.44 10.63 -6.88
CA VAL A 256 -3.22 11.39 -7.85
C VAL A 256 -2.43 12.59 -8.33
N THR A 257 -2.43 12.78 -9.64
CA THR A 257 -1.85 13.96 -10.28
C THR A 257 -2.87 14.61 -11.20
N LEU A 258 -3.07 15.91 -11.03
CA LEU A 258 -4.07 16.70 -11.72
C LEU A 258 -3.38 17.90 -12.37
N GLU A 259 -3.42 17.97 -13.70
CA GLU A 259 -3.03 19.17 -14.42
C GLU A 259 -4.10 20.24 -14.23
N LEU A 260 -3.68 21.44 -13.82
CA LEU A 260 -4.54 22.59 -13.63
C LEU A 260 -4.32 23.55 -14.80
N ARG A 261 -5.39 23.91 -15.49
CA ARG A 261 -5.39 24.93 -16.54
C ARG A 261 -6.44 26.00 -16.25
N PRO A 262 -6.17 27.27 -16.57
CA PRO A 262 -7.10 28.37 -16.30
C PRO A 262 -8.31 28.36 -17.26
N ALA A 263 -8.21 27.65 -18.39
CA ALA A 263 -9.30 27.40 -19.32
C ALA A 263 -9.05 26.09 -20.08
N VAL A 264 -10.08 25.55 -20.71
CA VAL A 264 -9.98 24.37 -21.58
C VAL A 264 -9.00 24.65 -22.71
N GLY A 265 -7.98 23.80 -22.85
CA GLY A 265 -6.96 23.93 -23.89
C GLY A 265 -5.94 25.06 -23.67
N ALA A 266 -5.96 25.73 -22.51
CA ALA A 266 -4.93 26.69 -22.14
C ALA A 266 -3.63 25.99 -21.70
N ASP A 267 -2.55 26.77 -21.59
CA ASP A 267 -1.28 26.27 -21.06
C ASP A 267 -1.41 25.77 -19.62
N LEU A 268 -0.55 24.84 -19.26
CA LEU A 268 -0.47 24.28 -17.91
C LEU A 268 -0.14 25.38 -16.90
N GLN A 269 -1.05 25.64 -15.96
CA GLN A 269 -0.82 26.55 -14.84
C GLN A 269 -0.06 25.86 -13.70
N GLY A 270 -0.31 24.57 -13.50
CA GLY A 270 0.40 23.78 -12.50
C GLY A 270 -0.08 22.33 -12.44
N VAL A 271 0.60 21.54 -11.61
CA VAL A 271 0.27 20.14 -11.35
C VAL A 271 0.00 19.99 -9.86
N CYS A 272 -1.25 19.69 -9.51
CA CYS A 272 -1.61 19.29 -8.16
C CYS A 272 -1.28 17.80 -7.98
N VAL A 273 -0.49 17.49 -6.95
CA VAL A 273 -0.13 16.12 -6.58
C VAL A 273 -0.74 15.85 -5.21
N TRP A 274 -1.56 14.79 -5.13
CA TRP A 274 -2.02 14.22 -3.88
C TRP A 274 -1.35 12.86 -3.64
N VAL A 275 -0.56 12.78 -2.58
CA VAL A 275 0.01 11.54 -2.07
C VAL A 275 -0.75 11.21 -0.78
N PRO A 276 -1.64 10.19 -0.79
CA PRO A 276 -2.39 9.82 0.40
C PRO A 276 -1.46 9.58 1.59
N ASN A 277 -1.83 10.03 2.79
CA ASN A 277 -1.08 9.90 4.05
C ASN A 277 0.41 10.27 3.98
N ASP A 278 0.78 11.19 3.08
CA ASP A 278 2.14 11.69 3.02
C ASP A 278 2.52 12.38 4.35
N PRO A 279 3.63 12.01 4.98
CA PRO A 279 3.99 12.51 6.31
C PRO A 279 4.41 13.99 6.32
N GLN A 280 4.67 14.60 5.16
CA GLN A 280 5.18 15.97 5.07
C GLN A 280 4.18 16.90 4.40
N SER A 281 3.64 16.52 3.24
CA SER A 281 2.73 17.36 2.47
C SER A 281 1.83 16.47 1.59
N PRO A 282 0.63 16.10 2.09
CA PRO A 282 -0.33 15.28 1.36
C PRO A 282 -0.76 15.87 0.02
N VAL A 283 -0.97 17.19 -0.05
CA VAL A 283 -1.37 17.90 -1.27
C VAL A 283 -0.41 19.04 -1.52
N ARG A 284 0.10 19.12 -2.75
CA ARG A 284 1.01 20.20 -3.17
C ARG A 284 0.77 20.54 -4.64
N VAL A 285 0.82 21.83 -4.97
CA VAL A 285 0.81 22.32 -6.36
C VAL A 285 2.23 22.70 -6.79
N TYR A 286 2.64 22.19 -7.94
CA TYR A 286 3.91 22.48 -8.60
C TYR A 286 3.66 23.24 -9.90
N ARG A 287 4.65 23.98 -10.39
CA ARG A 287 4.51 24.77 -11.63
C ARG A 287 4.60 23.93 -12.89
N SER A 288 5.26 22.78 -12.82
CA SER A 288 5.45 21.88 -13.96
C SER A 288 5.66 20.43 -13.51
N TRP A 289 5.55 19.51 -14.46
CA TRP A 289 5.89 18.09 -14.26
C TRP A 289 7.35 17.87 -13.87
N GLU A 290 8.27 18.67 -14.39
CA GLU A 290 9.69 18.60 -14.03
C GLU A 290 9.90 18.89 -12.54
N GLU A 291 9.18 19.87 -11.98
CA GLU A 291 9.21 20.15 -10.55
C GLU A 291 8.62 19.00 -9.72
N VAL A 292 7.55 18.35 -10.20
CA VAL A 292 6.97 17.16 -9.56
C VAL A 292 8.02 16.04 -9.47
N PHE A 293 8.64 15.69 -10.59
CA PHE A 293 9.63 14.60 -10.64
C PHE A 293 10.85 14.93 -9.78
N ARG A 294 11.35 16.17 -9.83
CA ARG A 294 12.47 16.61 -9.00
C ARG A 294 12.12 16.58 -7.51
N ALA A 295 10.90 16.95 -7.13
CA ALA A 295 10.44 16.90 -5.75
C ALA A 295 10.34 15.46 -5.25
N LEU A 296 9.74 14.55 -6.02
CA LEU A 296 9.67 13.14 -5.67
C LEU A 296 11.06 12.51 -5.58
N ALA A 297 11.94 12.80 -6.55
CA ALA A 297 13.31 12.33 -6.56
C ALA A 297 14.08 12.73 -5.29
N ARG A 298 13.98 13.99 -4.88
CA ARG A 298 14.58 14.47 -3.62
C ARG A 298 14.11 13.69 -2.41
N ARG A 299 12.81 13.38 -2.33
CA ARG A 299 12.21 12.75 -1.16
C ARG A 299 12.56 11.27 -1.09
N LEU A 300 12.61 10.59 -2.25
CA LEU A 300 12.96 9.18 -2.41
C LEU A 300 14.44 8.85 -2.07
N THR A 301 15.31 9.85 -1.94
CA THR A 301 16.67 9.65 -1.41
C THR A 301 16.65 9.28 0.08
N THR A 302 15.62 9.69 0.82
CA THR A 302 15.52 9.40 2.25
C THR A 302 14.91 8.01 2.47
N ALA A 303 15.58 7.16 3.24
CA ALA A 303 15.12 5.79 3.51
C ALA A 303 13.71 5.71 4.11
N PRO A 304 13.30 6.57 5.08
CA PRO A 304 11.94 6.55 5.61
C PRO A 304 10.87 6.84 4.54
N TYR A 305 11.10 7.86 3.70
CA TYR A 305 10.15 8.20 2.65
C TYR A 305 10.12 7.15 1.54
N ARG A 306 11.28 6.57 1.18
CA ARG A 306 11.35 5.45 0.24
C ARG A 306 10.49 4.26 0.70
N ARG A 307 10.60 3.88 1.98
CA ARG A 307 9.78 2.80 2.58
C ARG A 307 8.29 3.14 2.60
N PHE A 308 7.95 4.40 2.87
CA PHE A 308 6.57 4.87 2.77
C PHE A 308 6.03 4.78 1.33
N PHE A 309 6.81 5.27 0.36
CA PHE A 309 6.40 5.40 -1.02
C PHE A 309 6.31 4.04 -1.75
N SER A 310 7.07 3.04 -1.31
CA SER A 310 7.06 1.70 -1.94
C SER A 310 5.69 1.02 -1.92
N ARG A 311 4.76 1.46 -1.06
CA ARG A 311 3.37 0.97 -1.05
C ARG A 311 2.58 1.37 -2.30
N PHE A 312 2.99 2.42 -3.01
CA PHE A 312 2.36 2.84 -4.26
C PHE A 312 2.88 2.06 -5.47
N ILE A 313 3.86 1.17 -5.27
CA ILE A 313 4.39 0.27 -6.30
C ILE A 313 3.82 -1.13 -6.06
N SER A 314 3.42 -1.81 -7.14
CA SER A 314 2.97 -3.22 -7.06
C SER A 314 4.10 -4.10 -6.51
N GLU A 315 3.74 -5.18 -5.82
CA GLU A 315 4.72 -6.13 -5.28
C GLU A 315 5.60 -6.71 -6.40
N ARG A 316 5.00 -7.00 -7.56
CA ARG A 316 5.70 -7.47 -8.76
C ARG A 316 6.82 -6.54 -9.22
N ASP A 317 6.58 -5.23 -9.14
CA ASP A 317 7.52 -4.21 -9.62
C ASP A 317 8.47 -3.73 -8.52
N ARG A 318 8.22 -4.05 -7.25
CA ARG A 318 8.91 -3.46 -6.10
C ARG A 318 10.42 -3.67 -6.11
N VAL A 319 10.86 -4.89 -6.42
CA VAL A 319 12.29 -5.25 -6.50
C VAL A 319 12.98 -4.41 -7.57
N CYS A 320 12.47 -4.44 -8.80
CA CYS A 320 13.03 -3.72 -9.94
C CYS A 320 13.00 -2.20 -9.72
N PHE A 321 11.92 -1.67 -9.15
CA PHE A 321 11.82 -0.25 -8.79
C PHE A 321 12.90 0.16 -7.78
N GLN A 322 13.13 -0.66 -6.74
CA GLN A 322 14.13 -0.37 -5.72
C GLN A 322 15.55 -0.42 -6.29
N GLN A 323 15.87 -1.44 -7.09
CA GLN A 323 17.17 -1.57 -7.76
C GLN A 323 17.44 -0.36 -8.66
N LEU A 324 16.50 0.00 -9.54
CA LEU A 324 16.65 1.17 -10.41
C LEU A 324 16.78 2.46 -9.61
N LEU A 325 16.04 2.61 -8.50
CA LEU A 325 16.14 3.80 -7.65
C LEU A 325 17.51 3.90 -6.98
N GLU A 326 18.04 2.78 -6.47
CA GLU A 326 19.37 2.70 -5.87
C GLU A 326 20.46 3.04 -6.89
N GLU A 327 20.40 2.45 -8.09
CA GLU A 327 21.30 2.79 -9.21
C GLU A 327 21.28 4.29 -9.53
N ARG A 328 20.10 4.94 -9.59
CA ARG A 328 20.00 6.39 -9.85
C ARG A 328 20.56 7.24 -8.73
N ILE A 329 20.44 6.78 -7.49
CA ILE A 329 20.97 7.50 -6.32
C ILE A 329 22.49 7.37 -6.27
N GLU A 330 23.03 6.18 -6.52
CA GLU A 330 24.48 5.93 -6.55
C GLU A 330 25.18 6.64 -7.71
N ALA A 331 24.52 6.72 -8.88
CA ALA A 331 25.03 7.44 -10.04
C ALA A 331 24.99 8.98 -9.87
N SER A 332 24.20 9.49 -8.93
CA SER A 332 24.07 10.93 -8.68
C SER A 332 25.26 11.46 -7.88
N ALA A 333 25.81 12.60 -8.28
CA ALA A 333 26.87 13.26 -7.53
C ALA A 333 26.39 13.62 -6.10
N ALA A 334 27.32 13.70 -5.16
CA ALA A 334 27.02 14.11 -3.79
C ALA A 334 26.28 15.47 -3.79
N HIS A 335 25.16 15.53 -3.06
CA HIS A 335 24.28 16.70 -2.95
C HIS A 335 23.46 17.06 -4.21
N GLN A 336 23.50 16.24 -5.27
CA GLN A 336 22.58 16.37 -6.40
C GLN A 336 21.33 15.52 -6.21
N VAL A 337 20.23 15.98 -6.83
CA VAL A 337 18.98 15.23 -6.89
C VAL A 337 19.12 14.19 -7.99
N PRO A 338 18.85 12.90 -7.72
CA PRO A 338 18.90 11.88 -8.76
C PRO A 338 17.87 12.18 -9.85
N GLU A 339 18.24 11.97 -11.10
CA GLU A 339 17.31 12.07 -12.22
C GLU A 339 16.52 10.75 -12.37
N LEU A 340 15.23 10.82 -12.08
CA LEU A 340 14.31 9.70 -12.23
C LEU A 340 13.62 9.77 -13.60
N ASP A 341 13.42 8.63 -14.27
CA ASP A 341 12.53 8.54 -15.43
C ASP A 341 11.08 8.74 -14.96
N GLY A 342 10.64 9.99 -14.98
CA GLY A 342 9.28 10.39 -14.65
C GLY A 342 8.43 10.52 -15.92
N ARG A 343 7.28 9.84 -15.93
CA ARG A 343 6.31 9.94 -17.04
C ARG A 343 4.90 10.12 -16.51
N HIS A 344 4.05 10.65 -17.37
CA HIS A 344 2.64 10.84 -17.07
C HIS A 344 1.77 10.57 -18.30
N LEU A 345 0.66 9.86 -18.12
CA LEU A 345 -0.28 9.51 -19.19
C LEU A 345 -1.66 10.09 -18.91
N ALA A 346 -2.45 10.34 -19.96
CA ALA A 346 -3.83 10.76 -19.82
C ALA A 346 -4.65 9.67 -19.11
N ILE A 347 -5.60 10.08 -18.29
CA ILE A 347 -6.63 9.17 -17.78
C ILE A 347 -7.91 9.46 -18.57
N ASP A 348 -8.34 8.49 -19.38
CA ASP A 348 -9.49 8.63 -20.28
C ASP A 348 -10.83 8.25 -19.61
N THR A 349 -10.80 7.85 -18.34
CA THR A 349 -11.97 7.49 -17.54
C THR A 349 -12.17 8.50 -16.41
N SER A 350 -13.25 8.37 -15.63
CA SER A 350 -13.40 9.20 -14.44
C SER A 350 -12.30 8.88 -13.42
N LEU A 351 -11.76 9.92 -12.77
CA LEU A 351 -10.63 9.80 -11.82
C LEU A 351 -10.84 8.66 -10.82
N PHE A 352 -11.97 8.63 -10.14
CA PHE A 352 -12.21 7.64 -9.08
C PHE A 352 -12.38 6.23 -9.63
N SER A 353 -12.96 6.05 -10.82
CA SER A 353 -13.06 4.72 -11.42
C SER A 353 -11.71 4.19 -11.87
N HIS A 354 -10.82 5.07 -12.36
CA HIS A 354 -9.42 4.75 -12.63
C HIS A 354 -8.67 4.34 -11.36
N LEU A 355 -8.79 5.13 -10.29
CA LEU A 355 -8.15 4.84 -9.00
C LEU A 355 -8.63 3.52 -8.39
N ARG A 356 -9.95 3.27 -8.41
CA ARG A 356 -10.55 2.00 -8.03
C ARG A 356 -9.92 0.85 -8.82
N GLY A 357 -9.86 0.98 -10.15
CA GLY A 357 -9.29 -0.04 -11.03
C GLY A 357 -7.87 -0.38 -10.61
N LEU A 358 -7.00 0.63 -10.49
CA LEU A 358 -5.61 0.43 -10.06
C LEU A 358 -5.49 -0.20 -8.67
N GLN A 359 -6.36 0.17 -7.73
CA GLN A 359 -6.33 -0.34 -6.37
C GLN A 359 -6.75 -1.82 -6.31
N ILE A 360 -7.84 -2.19 -7.00
CA ILE A 360 -8.30 -3.59 -7.09
C ILE A 360 -7.26 -4.44 -7.83
N ASP A 361 -6.74 -3.95 -8.97
CA ASP A 361 -5.71 -4.65 -9.73
C ASP A 361 -4.44 -4.84 -8.92
N LYS A 362 -4.07 -3.84 -8.10
CA LYS A 362 -2.89 -3.93 -7.24
C LYS A 362 -3.11 -4.99 -6.16
N LEU A 363 -4.27 -4.99 -5.52
CA LEU A 363 -4.59 -5.95 -4.46
C LEU A 363 -4.51 -7.39 -4.98
N LEU A 364 -5.07 -7.65 -6.16
CA LEU A 364 -5.05 -8.96 -6.80
C LEU A 364 -3.63 -9.36 -7.24
N ASP A 365 -2.89 -8.47 -7.89
CA ASP A 365 -1.52 -8.74 -8.36
C ASP A 365 -0.53 -8.91 -7.20
N ASP A 366 -0.59 -8.06 -6.18
CA ASP A 366 0.24 -8.19 -4.98
C ASP A 366 0.00 -9.55 -4.30
N ALA A 367 -1.26 -9.91 -4.10
CA ALA A 367 -1.61 -11.21 -3.52
C ALA A 367 -1.16 -12.38 -4.41
N HIS A 368 -1.13 -12.21 -5.74
CA HIS A 368 -0.67 -13.24 -6.66
C HIS A 368 0.84 -13.47 -6.54
N VAL A 369 1.59 -12.38 -6.33
CA VAL A 369 3.04 -12.44 -6.10
C VAL A 369 3.38 -13.04 -4.74
N LEU A 370 2.60 -12.72 -3.71
CA LEU A 370 2.82 -13.20 -2.33
C LEU A 370 2.25 -14.60 -2.07
N ALA A 371 1.19 -14.99 -2.77
CA ALA A 371 0.50 -16.28 -2.63
C ALA A 371 0.26 -16.88 -4.01
N VAL A 372 1.23 -17.67 -4.49
CA VAL A 372 1.31 -18.10 -5.89
C VAL A 372 0.38 -19.29 -6.14
N PRO A 373 -0.61 -19.18 -7.04
CA PRO A 373 -1.44 -20.31 -7.41
C PRO A 373 -0.63 -21.46 -8.00
N THR A 374 -1.00 -22.70 -7.68
CA THR A 374 -0.32 -23.91 -8.16
C THR A 374 -0.25 -23.98 -9.69
N ALA A 375 -1.27 -23.45 -10.37
CA ALA A 375 -1.37 -23.41 -11.82
C ALA A 375 -0.40 -22.41 -12.49
N ASP A 376 -0.03 -21.35 -11.78
CA ASP A 376 0.80 -20.24 -12.30
C ASP A 376 2.26 -20.37 -11.86
N LEU A 377 2.61 -21.48 -11.20
CA LEU A 377 3.91 -21.66 -10.59
C LEU A 377 4.98 -22.09 -11.61
N ASP A 378 5.89 -21.18 -11.91
CA ASP A 378 7.17 -21.48 -12.55
C ASP A 378 8.31 -21.54 -11.53
N GLU A 379 9.18 -22.56 -11.64
CA GLU A 379 10.29 -22.76 -10.71
C GLU A 379 11.38 -21.69 -10.83
N HIS A 380 11.72 -21.29 -12.05
CA HIS A 380 12.77 -20.29 -12.31
C HIS A 380 12.31 -18.92 -11.85
N GLU A 381 11.07 -18.53 -12.15
CA GLU A 381 10.49 -17.27 -11.69
C GLU A 381 10.39 -17.22 -10.16
N ARG A 382 9.99 -18.33 -9.52
CA ARG A 382 9.97 -18.44 -8.07
C ARG A 382 11.36 -18.23 -7.48
N ASP A 383 12.35 -18.99 -7.94
CA ASP A 383 13.72 -18.91 -7.40
C ASP A 383 14.35 -17.54 -7.61
N ALA A 384 14.16 -16.93 -8.80
CA ALA A 384 14.64 -15.59 -9.09
C ALA A 384 14.03 -14.55 -8.14
N ARG A 385 12.71 -14.60 -7.91
CA ARG A 385 12.02 -13.71 -6.98
C ARG A 385 12.49 -13.89 -5.53
N LEU A 386 12.61 -15.14 -5.07
CA LEU A 386 13.08 -15.44 -3.71
C LEU A 386 14.52 -14.95 -3.50
N HIS A 387 15.37 -15.07 -4.51
CA HIS A 387 16.74 -14.57 -4.47
C HIS A 387 16.78 -13.04 -4.39
N ALA A 388 16.02 -12.36 -5.25
CA ALA A 388 15.98 -10.91 -5.29
C ALA A 388 15.47 -10.28 -3.98
N TYR A 389 14.47 -10.90 -3.34
CA TYR A 389 14.03 -10.46 -2.01
C TYR A 389 15.13 -10.60 -0.96
N ARG A 390 15.91 -11.69 -0.99
CA ARG A 390 17.05 -11.88 -0.08
C ARG A 390 18.16 -10.85 -0.31
N GLU A 391 18.47 -10.54 -1.57
CA GLU A 391 19.47 -9.51 -1.91
C GLU A 391 19.07 -8.12 -1.41
N LEU A 392 17.77 -7.79 -1.47
CA LEU A 392 17.22 -6.54 -0.94
C LEU A 392 17.00 -6.55 0.58
N GLY A 393 17.34 -7.64 1.28
CA GLY A 393 17.09 -7.79 2.72
C GLY A 393 15.61 -7.85 3.10
N LEU A 394 14.73 -8.13 2.14
CA LEU A 394 13.29 -8.24 2.34
C LEU A 394 12.93 -9.65 2.84
N ASN A 395 12.25 -9.72 3.98
CA ASN A 395 11.74 -10.98 4.52
C ASN A 395 10.33 -11.23 4.00
N LEU A 396 10.16 -12.31 3.22
CA LEU A 396 8.89 -12.73 2.63
C LEU A 396 7.78 -13.01 3.63
N LEU A 397 8.09 -13.61 4.78
CA LEU A 397 7.08 -13.83 5.80
C LEU A 397 6.61 -12.50 6.41
N ASN A 398 7.53 -11.53 6.54
CA ASN A 398 7.15 -10.18 6.94
C ASN A 398 6.32 -9.50 5.85
N LEU A 399 6.67 -9.66 4.57
CA LEU A 399 5.88 -9.09 3.46
C LEU A 399 4.45 -9.68 3.43
N ALA A 400 4.31 -10.99 3.59
CA ALA A 400 3.01 -11.66 3.69
C ALA A 400 2.23 -11.24 4.94
N GLY A 401 2.88 -11.13 6.10
CA GLY A 401 2.27 -10.64 7.34
C GLY A 401 1.93 -9.14 7.31
N MET A 402 2.56 -8.38 6.42
CA MET A 402 2.23 -6.97 6.14
C MET A 402 1.28 -6.81 4.97
N PHE A 403 0.83 -7.90 4.33
CA PHE A 403 -0.22 -7.85 3.32
C PHE A 403 -1.55 -7.54 4.01
N VAL A 404 -1.78 -6.26 4.21
CA VAL A 404 -3.05 -5.71 4.66
C VAL A 404 -3.70 -5.09 3.43
N PRO A 405 -4.89 -5.54 3.01
CA PRO A 405 -5.72 -4.81 2.08
C PRO A 405 -5.85 -3.36 2.57
N VAL A 406 -5.10 -2.44 1.95
CA VAL A 406 -4.84 -1.13 2.53
C VAL A 406 -6.15 -0.41 2.82
N LEU A 407 -6.38 -0.12 4.09
CA LEU A 407 -7.35 0.86 4.53
C LEU A 407 -6.67 2.23 4.53
N GLY A 408 -7.40 3.25 4.11
CA GLY A 408 -7.03 4.66 4.29
C GLY A 408 -6.99 5.10 5.76
N GLU A 409 -6.69 4.19 6.70
CA GLU A 409 -6.62 4.45 8.15
C GLU A 409 -5.71 5.63 8.51
N GLY A 410 -4.81 5.99 7.62
CA GLY A 410 -3.90 7.11 7.82
C GLY A 410 -4.56 8.47 7.92
N LEU A 411 -5.66 8.82 7.24
CA LEU A 411 -6.11 10.22 7.28
C LEU A 411 -6.96 10.52 8.53
N LEU A 412 -7.85 9.62 8.94
CA LEU A 412 -8.56 9.74 10.22
C LEU A 412 -7.58 9.66 11.38
N ALA A 413 -6.61 8.74 11.36
CA ALA A 413 -5.58 8.68 12.40
C ALA A 413 -4.65 9.90 12.36
N TYR A 414 -4.23 10.39 11.20
CA TYR A 414 -3.33 11.55 11.09
C TYR A 414 -4.03 12.83 11.52
N THR A 415 -5.24 13.10 11.05
CA THR A 415 -6.01 14.29 11.48
C THR A 415 -6.43 14.18 12.94
N ALA A 416 -6.87 13.00 13.41
CA ALA A 416 -7.21 12.81 14.81
C ALA A 416 -5.98 12.81 15.73
N VAL A 417 -4.81 12.32 15.32
CA VAL A 417 -3.56 12.35 16.11
C VAL A 417 -2.89 13.72 16.03
N GLU A 418 -2.99 14.45 14.93
CA GLU A 418 -2.54 15.86 14.86
C GLU A 418 -3.45 16.74 15.73
N LEU A 419 -4.78 16.53 15.67
CA LEU A 419 -5.75 17.23 16.52
C LEU A 419 -5.69 16.78 17.99
N ALA A 420 -5.50 15.50 18.27
CA ALA A 420 -5.49 14.95 19.63
C ALA A 420 -4.10 14.95 20.26
N GLY A 421 -3.02 14.81 19.51
CA GLY A 421 -1.64 14.87 20.01
C GLY A 421 -1.30 16.25 20.56
N GLU A 422 -1.69 17.32 19.84
CA GLU A 422 -1.51 18.70 20.30
C GLU A 422 -2.45 19.07 21.47
N VAL A 423 -3.60 18.41 21.59
CA VAL A 423 -4.54 18.57 22.71
C VAL A 423 -4.14 17.71 23.93
N TYR A 424 -3.56 16.53 23.72
CA TYR A 424 -3.23 15.54 24.76
C TYR A 424 -1.89 15.84 25.46
N GLU A 425 -0.85 16.27 24.74
CA GLU A 425 0.36 16.81 25.39
C GLU A 425 0.01 18.03 26.27
N GLY A 426 -1.00 18.81 25.88
CA GLY A 426 -1.54 19.91 26.68
C GLY A 426 -2.28 19.48 27.95
N TYR A 427 -2.93 18.31 27.97
CA TYR A 427 -3.57 17.77 29.19
C TYR A 427 -2.52 17.29 30.20
N GLN A 428 -1.44 16.66 29.74
CA GLN A 428 -0.35 16.24 30.62
C GLN A 428 0.43 17.44 31.19
N ASP A 429 0.64 18.51 30.41
CA ASP A 429 1.24 19.75 30.92
C ASP A 429 0.35 20.48 31.94
N TRP A 430 -0.97 20.46 31.77
CA TRP A 430 -1.91 20.99 32.76
C TRP A 430 -1.93 20.16 34.04
N HIS A 431 -1.96 18.83 33.94
CA HIS A 431 -1.93 17.95 35.11
C HIS A 431 -0.61 18.06 35.88
N SER A 432 0.50 18.21 35.16
CA SER A 432 1.83 18.42 35.74
C SER A 432 2.03 19.84 36.31
N GLY A 433 1.33 20.84 35.76
CA GLY A 433 1.30 22.22 36.24
C GLY A 433 0.44 22.41 37.49
N VAL A 434 -0.67 21.67 37.63
CA VAL A 434 -1.52 21.65 38.83
C VAL A 434 -0.80 20.99 40.01
N LEU A 435 0.01 19.95 39.76
CA LEU A 435 0.83 19.28 40.79
C LEU A 435 2.10 20.08 41.19
N ARG A 436 2.43 21.16 40.49
CA ARG A 436 3.52 22.09 40.84
C ARG A 436 3.04 23.41 41.46
N ALA A 437 1.73 23.62 41.51
CA ALA A 437 1.09 24.83 42.07
C ALA A 437 0.37 24.58 43.41
N THR A 438 0.61 23.41 44.03
CA THR A 438 0.31 23.08 45.44
C THR A 438 1.62 22.83 46.17
#